data_AF-A0A537YFB6-F1
#
_entry.id   AF-A0A537YFB6-F1
#
_cell.length_a   1.000
_cell.length_b   1.000
_cell.length_c   1.000
_cell.angle_alpha   90.00
_cell.angle_beta   90.00
_cell.angle_gamma   90.00
#
_symmetry.space_group_name_H-M   'P 1'
#
loop_
_entity.id
_entity.type
_entity.pdbx_description
1 polymer ?
#
loop_
_entity_poly.entity_id
_entity_poly.type
_entity_poly.pdbx_seq_one_letter_code
_entity_poly.pdbx_strand_id
1 'polypeptide(L)'
;MEQRTGLTLPLQQFFPAPAYVDIAARAEELGYDSAWIPEVAGPDAFSLMTAIAARTKRILLASGVIPVQIRTPVVYAFSAA
;
A
#
# COMPACT_ATOMS: atom_id res chain seq x y z
N MET A 1 8.59 -19.29 14.28
CA MET A 1 7.92 -18.26 13.45
C MET A 1 7.90 -16.99 14.26
N GLU A 2 8.52 -15.93 13.76
CA GLU A 2 8.52 -14.62 14.43
C GLU A 2 7.21 -13.88 14.12
N GLN A 3 6.63 -13.20 15.11
CA GLN A 3 5.39 -12.44 14.91
C GLN A 3 5.72 -11.12 14.22
N ARG A 4 4.95 -10.78 13.18
CA ARG A 4 5.10 -9.53 12.40
C ARG A 4 3.81 -8.72 12.47
N THR A 5 3.93 -7.42 12.68
CA THR A 5 2.79 -6.52 12.84
C THR A 5 2.58 -5.71 11.56
N GLY A 6 1.42 -5.87 10.92
CA GLY A 6 1.04 -5.14 9.72
C GLY A 6 -0.11 -4.16 9.97
N LEU A 7 -0.19 -3.12 9.13
CA LEU A 7 -1.29 -2.15 9.11
C LEU A 7 -1.98 -2.19 7.75
N THR A 8 -3.31 -2.28 7.72
CA THR A 8 -4.09 -2.14 6.48
C THR A 8 -4.50 -0.69 6.29
N LEU A 9 -4.27 -0.15 5.09
CA LEU A 9 -4.62 1.21 4.67
C LEU A 9 -5.74 1.15 3.63
N PRO A 10 -7.01 1.06 4.06
CA PRO A 10 -8.11 0.94 3.11
C PRO A 10 -8.24 2.21 2.27
N LEU A 11 -8.17 2.05 0.95
CA LEU A 11 -8.27 3.11 -0.07
C LEU A 11 -9.66 3.77 -0.18
N GLN A 12 -10.57 3.47 0.74
CA GLN A 12 -11.88 4.10 0.81
C GLN A 12 -11.71 5.60 1.11
N GLN A 13 -12.60 6.46 0.62
CA GLN A 13 -12.48 7.93 0.64
C GLN A 13 -12.53 8.58 2.04
N PHE A 14 -12.09 7.90 3.09
CA PHE A 14 -12.02 8.42 4.45
C PHE A 14 -10.99 9.53 4.59
N PHE A 15 -9.91 9.50 3.81
CA PHE A 15 -8.81 10.46 3.90
C PHE A 15 -8.30 10.91 2.53
N PRO A 16 -7.69 12.11 2.42
CA PRO A 16 -6.97 12.52 1.23
C PRO A 16 -5.67 11.71 1.08
N ALA A 17 -5.18 11.52 -0.16
CA ALA A 17 -4.00 10.70 -0.46
C ALA A 17 -2.75 11.02 0.40
N PRO A 18 -2.39 12.30 0.68
CA PRO A 18 -1.23 12.60 1.53
C PRO A 18 -1.34 12.05 2.95
N ALA A 19 -2.55 11.95 3.51
CA ALA A 19 -2.73 11.43 4.87
C ALA A 19 -2.33 9.95 4.96
N TYR A 20 -2.58 9.15 3.92
CA TYR A 20 -2.12 7.76 3.88
C TYR A 20 -0.60 7.64 3.88
N VAL A 21 0.08 8.55 3.19
CA VAL A 21 1.54 8.61 3.16
C VAL A 21 2.09 8.93 4.56
N ASP A 22 1.49 9.91 5.24
CA ASP A 22 1.90 10.27 6.60
C ASP A 22 1.60 9.15 7.61
N ILE A 23 0.47 8.46 7.49
CA ILE A 23 0.14 7.29 8.33
C ILE A 23 1.17 6.18 8.12
N ALA A 24 1.53 5.87 6.88
CA ALA A 24 2.50 4.83 6.57
C ALA A 24 3.91 5.16 7.07
N ALA A 25 4.33 6.42 6.91
CA ALA A 25 5.59 6.91 7.46
C ALA A 25 5.60 6.80 9.00
N ARG A 26 4.49 7.19 9.64
CA ARG A 26 4.36 7.05 11.10
C ARG A 26 4.36 5.59 11.55
N ALA A 27 3.74 4.70 10.81
CA ALA A 27 3.75 3.26 11.10
C ALA A 27 5.18 2.69 11.04
N GLU A 28 6.00 3.12 10.07
CA GLU A 28 7.41 2.73 9.99
C GLU A 28 8.22 3.21 11.21
N GLU A 29 8.00 4.46 11.65
CA GLU A 29 8.64 5.00 12.86
C GLU A 29 8.27 4.20 14.12
N LEU A 30 7.03 3.72 14.18
CA LEU A 30 6.49 2.91 15.27
C LEU A 30 6.92 1.43 15.22
N GLY A 31 7.66 1.02 14.18
CA GLY A 31 8.20 -0.34 14.06
C GLY A 31 7.24 -1.35 13.43
N TYR A 32 6.23 -0.90 12.67
CA TYR A 32 5.42 -1.82 11.87
C TYR A 32 6.24 -2.47 10.77
N ASP A 33 5.98 -3.76 10.53
CA ASP A 33 6.68 -4.56 9.52
C ASP A 33 6.18 -4.28 8.10
N SER A 34 4.88 -4.00 7.95
CA SER A 34 4.24 -3.92 6.63
C SER A 34 3.01 -3.02 6.61
N ALA A 35 2.77 -2.40 5.46
CA ALA A 35 1.54 -1.70 5.13
C ALA A 35 0.85 -2.39 3.94
N TRP A 36 -0.44 -2.65 4.09
CA TRP A 36 -1.25 -3.40 3.11
C TRP A 36 -2.31 -2.49 2.50
N ILE A 37 -2.27 -2.32 1.18
CA ILE A 37 -3.12 -1.39 0.43
C ILE A 37 -4.11 -2.21 -0.41
N PRO A 38 -5.36 -2.44 0.04
CA PRO A 38 -6.40 -3.09 -0.74
C PRO A 38 -7.00 -2.13 -1.78
N GLU A 39 -7.21 -2.62 -2.99
CA GLU A 39 -7.95 -1.92 -4.04
C GLU A 39 -9.34 -2.54 -4.22
N VAL A 40 -10.38 -1.72 -4.13
CA VAL A 40 -11.78 -2.16 -4.32
C VAL A 40 -12.45 -1.26 -5.35
N ALA A 41 -12.46 0.05 -5.08
CA ALA A 41 -12.93 1.10 -5.97
C ALA A 41 -12.27 2.42 -5.54
N GLY A 42 -11.86 3.26 -6.49
CA GLY A 42 -11.21 4.53 -6.21
C GLY A 42 -9.76 4.60 -6.72
N PRO A 43 -8.85 5.27 -6.00
CA PRO A 43 -7.46 5.43 -6.42
C PRO A 43 -6.73 4.09 -6.63
N ASP A 44 -5.81 4.05 -7.59
CA ASP A 44 -4.98 2.89 -7.90
C ASP A 44 -3.99 2.59 -6.75
N ALA A 45 -3.95 1.32 -6.30
CA ALA A 45 -3.11 0.92 -5.17
C ALA A 45 -1.61 1.03 -5.46
N PHE A 46 -1.18 0.76 -6.69
CA PHE A 46 0.23 0.89 -7.07
C PHE A 46 0.72 2.34 -6.94
N SER A 47 -0.10 3.30 -7.36
CA SER A 47 0.21 4.73 -7.26
C SER A 47 0.36 5.16 -5.80
N LEU A 48 -0.54 4.73 -4.90
CA LEU A 48 -0.41 5.04 -3.47
C LEU A 48 0.81 4.34 -2.86
N MET A 49 1.04 3.06 -3.16
CA MET A 49 2.22 2.34 -2.69
C MET A 49 3.52 3.02 -3.15
N THR A 50 3.56 3.52 -4.38
CA THR A 50 4.71 4.28 -4.90
C THR A 50 4.92 5.58 -4.11
N ALA A 51 3.85 6.32 -3.81
CA ALA A 51 3.93 7.54 -3.01
C ALA A 51 4.41 7.26 -1.57
N ILE A 52 3.96 6.15 -0.98
CA ILE A 52 4.42 5.70 0.34
C ILE A 52 5.90 5.31 0.27
N ALA A 53 6.30 4.50 -0.71
CA ALA A 53 7.68 4.04 -0.90
C ALA A 53 8.66 5.21 -1.07
N ALA A 54 8.23 6.32 -1.68
CA ALA A 54 9.04 7.53 -1.79
C ALA A 54 9.34 8.19 -0.43
N ARG A 55 8.53 7.92 0.60
CA ARG A 55 8.62 8.53 1.94
C ARG A 55 9.04 7.56 3.05
N THR A 56 9.12 6.27 2.78
CA THR A 56 9.54 5.23 3.74
C THR A 56 10.81 4.53 3.28
N LYS A 57 11.46 3.75 4.17
CA LYS A 57 12.77 3.11 3.88
C LYS A 57 12.87 1.64 4.26
N ARG A 58 11.98 1.12 5.10
CA ARG A 58 12.07 -0.18 5.76
C ARG A 58 10.75 -0.94 5.77
N ILE A 59 9.62 -0.26 5.93
CA ILE A 59 8.30 -0.89 5.97
C ILE A 59 8.02 -1.56 4.63
N LEU A 60 7.57 -2.82 4.67
CA LEU A 60 7.21 -3.57 3.46
C LEU A 60 5.85 -3.10 2.95
N LEU A 61 5.72 -2.93 1.64
CA LEU A 61 4.45 -2.54 1.02
C LEU A 61 3.89 -3.73 0.24
N ALA A 62 2.60 -3.98 0.40
CA ALA A 62 1.93 -5.04 -0.32
C ALA A 62 0.51 -4.62 -0.72
N SER A 63 0.06 -5.11 -1.88
CA SER A 63 -1.36 -5.10 -2.23
C SER A 63 -2.11 -6.10 -1.36
N GLY A 64 -3.33 -5.77 -0.90
CA GLY A 64 -4.07 -6.64 0.03
C GLY A 64 -5.58 -6.73 -0.20
N VAL A 65 -6.14 -6.87 -1.39
CA VAL A 65 -5.68 -7.40 -2.68
C VAL A 65 -5.93 -6.37 -3.79
N ILE A 66 -5.53 -6.65 -5.03
CA ILE A 66 -5.92 -5.87 -6.22
C ILE A 66 -6.89 -6.66 -7.11
N PRO A 67 -7.89 -6.03 -7.74
CA PRO A 67 -8.84 -6.70 -8.62
C PRO A 67 -8.14 -7.10 -9.91
N VAL A 68 -8.17 -8.39 -10.29
CA VAL A 68 -7.56 -8.95 -11.51
C VAL A 68 -8.34 -8.63 -12.79
N GLN A 69 -9.61 -8.26 -12.64
CA GLN A 69 -10.57 -8.13 -13.74
C GLN A 69 -10.36 -6.87 -14.58
N ILE A 70 -9.62 -5.88 -14.07
CA ILE A 70 -9.53 -4.53 -14.66
C ILE A 70 -8.15 -4.21 -15.24
N ARG A 71 -7.17 -5.12 -15.17
CA ARG A 71 -5.86 -4.99 -15.83
C ARG A 71 -5.41 -6.35 -16.37
N THR A 72 -4.49 -6.36 -17.35
CA THR A 72 -3.92 -7.61 -17.88
C THR A 72 -2.78 -8.12 -16.99
N PRO A 73 -2.43 -9.42 -17.02
CA PRO A 73 -1.27 -9.97 -16.30
C PRO A 73 0.04 -9.21 -16.53
N VAL A 74 0.28 -8.76 -17.77
CA VAL A 74 1.48 -7.98 -18.13
C VAL A 74 1.47 -6.61 -17.46
N VAL A 75 0.31 -5.94 -17.39
CA VAL A 75 0.19 -4.65 -16.71
C VAL A 75 0.44 -4.82 -15.21
N TYR A 76 -0.06 -5.89 -14.56
CA TYR A 76 0.28 -6.15 -13.16
C TYR A 76 1.77 -6.36 -12.94
N ALA A 77 2.43 -7.15 -13.81
CA ALA A 77 3.85 -7.39 -13.72
C ALA A 77 4.66 -6.10 -13.87
N PHE A 78 4.29 -5.24 -14.83
CA PHE A 78 4.94 -3.95 -15.03
C PHE A 78 4.73 -2.98 -13.87
N SER A 79 3.52 -2.92 -13.30
CA SER A 79 3.22 -2.05 -12.15
C SER A 79 3.87 -2.50 -10.84
N ALA A 80 4.26 -3.77 -10.71
CA ALA A 80 4.89 -4.33 -9.52
C ALA A 80 6.43 -4.40 -9.59
N ALA A 81 7.02 -4.12 -10.75
CA ALA A 81 8.46 -4.17 -11.00
C ALA A 81 9.19 -2.94 -10.45
#